data_AF-A0A414SZ07-F1
#
_entry.id   AF-A0A414SZ07-F1
#
_cell.length_a   1.000
_cell.length_b   1.000
_cell.length_c   1.000
_cell.angle_alpha   90.00
_cell.angle_beta   90.00
_cell.angle_gamma   90.00
#
_symmetry.space_group_name_H-M   'P 1'
#
loop_
_entity.id
_entity.type
_entity.pdbx_description
1 polymer ?
#
loop_
_entity_poly.entity_id
_entity_poly.type
_entity_poly.pdbx_seq_one_letter_code
_entity_poly.pdbx_strand_id
1 'polypeptide(L)'
;MDRITDNDNPLSGKSTDERIVMSLEDTYPEHTFSAINSFDNDKGEGFFSDEKGIKFRVHNLIYNNTYHFGCEDDYLATILNEQNYISQASDIATKYGYALAYDEENEIVSIQYAEDFQQTDDFSYYSKMVYEILNVVETPTVVDPDTEFSTGEVNYYSRPCMGTLLCDITYHTSKTSVRISFEDKDLSEEQIQAKFKEEYQWLKETQE
;
A
#
# COMPACT_ATOMS: atom_id res chain seq x y z
N MET A 1 27.32 8.73 -27.49
CA MET A 1 25.94 9.25 -27.47
C MET A 1 25.83 10.03 -26.20
N ASP A 2 25.90 11.36 -26.29
CA ASP A 2 25.68 12.21 -25.13
C ASP A 2 24.22 12.04 -24.71
N ARG A 3 23.99 11.61 -23.46
CA ARG A 3 22.66 11.55 -22.88
C ARG A 3 22.10 12.97 -22.92
N ILE A 4 21.03 13.17 -23.69
CA ILE A 4 20.24 14.41 -23.60
C ILE A 4 19.61 14.37 -22.21
N THR A 5 20.20 15.11 -21.27
CA THR A 5 19.62 15.36 -19.96
C THR A 5 18.54 16.41 -20.13
N ASP A 6 17.29 15.99 -19.95
CA ASP A 6 16.19 16.91 -19.73
C ASP A 6 16.30 17.38 -18.28
N ASN A 7 16.81 18.61 -18.07
CA ASN A 7 17.12 19.12 -16.74
C ASN A 7 15.87 19.29 -15.86
N ASP A 8 14.69 19.34 -16.47
CA ASP A 8 13.41 19.47 -15.75
C ASP A 8 12.85 18.09 -15.32
N ASN A 9 13.46 16.99 -15.78
CA ASN A 9 13.04 15.64 -15.45
C ASN A 9 13.99 14.99 -14.41
N PRO A 10 13.55 14.77 -13.16
CA PRO A 10 14.39 14.21 -12.10
C PRO A 10 14.87 12.78 -12.37
N LEU A 11 14.18 12.02 -13.24
CA LEU A 11 14.59 10.67 -13.65
C LEU A 11 15.66 10.68 -14.76
N SER A 12 15.92 11.82 -15.38
CA SER A 12 16.82 11.93 -16.52
C SER A 12 18.26 11.62 -16.11
N GLY A 13 18.90 10.70 -16.83
CA GLY A 13 20.28 10.29 -16.55
C GLY A 13 20.46 9.37 -15.34
N LYS A 14 19.41 9.11 -14.54
CA LYS A 14 19.44 8.18 -13.41
C LYS A 14 19.47 6.72 -13.85
N SER A 15 20.25 5.92 -13.15
CA SER A 15 20.22 4.45 -13.22
C SER A 15 18.92 3.89 -12.64
N THR A 16 18.62 2.61 -12.90
CA THR A 16 17.45 1.94 -12.31
C THR A 16 17.48 2.00 -10.79
N ASP A 17 18.63 1.70 -10.17
CA ASP A 17 18.77 1.73 -8.71
C ASP A 17 18.54 3.13 -8.13
N GLU A 18 19.05 4.18 -8.78
CA GLU A 18 18.78 5.56 -8.35
C GLU A 18 17.29 5.91 -8.44
N ARG A 19 16.60 5.47 -9.51
CA ARG A 19 15.16 5.70 -9.67
C ARG A 19 14.33 4.94 -8.62
N ILE A 20 14.75 3.71 -8.27
CA ILE A 20 14.15 2.93 -7.19
C ILE A 20 14.34 3.65 -5.85
N VAL A 21 15.56 4.10 -5.54
CA VAL A 21 15.81 4.83 -4.28
C VAL A 21 14.97 6.10 -4.21
N MET A 22 14.90 6.89 -5.28
CA MET A 22 14.02 8.07 -5.32
C MET A 22 12.55 7.70 -5.07
N SER A 23 12.09 6.60 -5.65
CA SER A 23 10.71 6.11 -5.49
C SER A 23 10.42 5.62 -4.07
N LEU A 24 11.39 5.00 -3.41
CA LEU A 24 11.30 4.58 -2.01
C LEU A 24 11.31 5.79 -1.07
N GLU A 25 12.15 6.80 -1.33
CA GLU A 25 12.22 8.01 -0.50
C GLU A 25 10.95 8.87 -0.61
N ASP A 26 10.27 8.87 -1.76
CA ASP A 26 8.97 9.54 -1.89
C ASP A 26 7.86 8.80 -1.11
N THR A 27 7.85 7.47 -1.13
CA THR A 27 6.89 6.64 -0.39
C THR A 27 7.18 6.61 1.12
N TYR A 28 8.45 6.67 1.53
CA TYR A 28 8.91 6.60 2.92
C TYR A 28 9.82 7.81 3.24
N PRO A 29 9.25 9.02 3.42
CA PRO A 29 10.00 10.28 3.46
C PRO A 29 10.94 10.45 4.65
N GLU A 30 10.82 9.59 5.67
CA GLU A 30 11.66 9.62 6.87
C GLU A 30 12.93 8.75 6.75
N HIS A 31 13.08 8.02 5.65
CA HIS A 31 14.11 7.02 5.47
C HIS A 31 15.01 7.32 4.27
N THR A 32 16.22 6.78 4.30
CA THR A 32 17.14 6.81 3.16
C THR A 32 17.53 5.41 2.79
N PHE A 33 17.69 5.15 1.50
CA PHE A 33 17.89 3.79 1.00
C PHE A 33 19.16 3.63 0.18
N SER A 34 19.67 2.41 0.16
CA SER A 34 20.83 2.04 -0.65
C SER A 34 20.67 0.65 -1.24
N ALA A 35 21.19 0.47 -2.46
CA ALA A 35 21.22 -0.83 -3.11
C ALA A 35 22.28 -1.73 -2.45
N ILE A 36 21.88 -2.93 -2.04
CA ILE A 36 22.77 -4.02 -1.64
C ILE A 36 23.20 -4.78 -2.88
N ASN A 37 22.19 -5.20 -3.67
CA ASN A 37 22.35 -5.81 -4.97
C ASN A 37 21.52 -5.01 -5.96
N SER A 38 22.16 -4.49 -7.00
CA SER A 38 21.49 -3.76 -8.09
C SER A 38 20.34 -4.56 -8.69
N PHE A 39 19.33 -3.83 -9.16
CA PHE A 39 18.17 -4.43 -9.80
C PHE A 39 18.57 -5.22 -11.06
N ASP A 40 18.23 -6.49 -11.10
CA ASP A 40 18.49 -7.41 -12.20
C ASP A 40 17.24 -7.50 -13.08
N ASN A 41 17.29 -6.91 -14.28
CA ASN A 41 16.15 -6.89 -15.21
C ASN A 41 15.75 -8.29 -15.69
N ASP A 42 16.68 -9.26 -15.72
CA ASP A 42 16.36 -10.62 -16.17
C ASP A 42 15.58 -11.38 -15.09
N LYS A 43 15.83 -11.07 -13.81
CA LYS A 43 15.11 -11.65 -12.67
C LYS A 43 13.89 -10.85 -12.25
N GLY A 44 13.84 -9.57 -12.59
CA GLY A 44 12.78 -8.65 -12.18
C GLY A 44 12.85 -8.25 -10.70
N GLU A 45 14.02 -8.31 -10.07
CA GLU A 45 14.20 -7.99 -8.66
C GLU A 45 15.59 -7.41 -8.33
N GLY A 46 15.68 -6.69 -7.21
CA GLY A 46 16.89 -6.19 -6.57
C GLY A 46 16.74 -6.18 -5.05
N PHE A 47 17.85 -5.98 -4.32
CA PHE A 47 17.83 -5.95 -2.85
C PHE A 47 18.39 -4.64 -2.33
N PHE A 48 17.68 -4.03 -1.41
CA PHE A 48 17.95 -2.71 -0.86
C PHE A 48 17.95 -2.76 0.67
N SER A 49 18.50 -1.71 1.30
CA SER A 49 18.34 -1.49 2.73
C SER A 49 18.16 -0.04 3.10
N ASP A 50 17.44 0.17 4.21
CA ASP A 50 17.35 1.47 4.89
C ASP A 50 18.64 1.81 5.66
N GLU A 51 18.66 2.97 6.31
CA GLU A 51 19.79 3.43 7.13
C GLU A 51 20.02 2.61 8.41
N LYS A 52 19.03 1.82 8.84
CA LYS A 52 19.10 0.95 10.03
C LYS A 52 19.55 -0.47 9.68
N GLY A 53 19.66 -0.79 8.40
CA GLY A 53 20.10 -2.09 7.88
C GLY A 53 18.98 -3.11 7.71
N ILE A 54 17.70 -2.69 7.74
CA ILE A 54 16.56 -3.50 7.33
C ILE A 54 16.73 -3.80 5.84
N LYS A 55 16.76 -5.08 5.49
CA LYS A 55 16.97 -5.53 4.11
C LYS A 55 15.66 -6.01 3.53
N PHE A 56 15.35 -5.53 2.34
CA PHE A 56 14.12 -5.88 1.65
C PHE A 56 14.37 -6.02 0.15
N ARG A 57 13.45 -6.70 -0.53
CA ARG A 57 13.45 -6.86 -1.98
C ARG A 57 12.62 -5.73 -2.60
N VAL A 58 13.08 -5.27 -3.75
CA VAL A 58 12.29 -4.47 -4.69
C VAL A 58 12.09 -5.34 -5.93
N HIS A 59 10.87 -5.46 -6.40
CA HIS A 59 10.51 -6.30 -7.56
C HIS A 59 9.51 -5.59 -8.45
N ASN A 60 9.21 -6.21 -9.60
CA ASN A 60 8.17 -5.77 -10.54
C ASN A 60 8.24 -4.28 -10.89
N LEU A 61 9.06 -3.92 -11.89
CA LEU A 61 8.99 -2.57 -12.44
C LEU A 61 7.65 -2.39 -13.17
N ILE A 62 6.78 -1.56 -12.61
CA ILE A 62 5.45 -1.23 -13.14
C ILE A 62 5.60 -0.37 -14.40
N TYR A 63 6.42 0.68 -14.29
CA TYR A 63 6.84 1.52 -15.41
C TYR A 63 8.34 1.74 -15.37
N ASN A 64 8.97 1.75 -16.53
CA ASN A 64 10.37 2.12 -16.65
C ASN A 64 10.61 2.85 -17.98
N ASN A 65 10.21 4.11 -18.03
CA ASN A 65 10.44 4.97 -19.19
C ASN A 65 11.06 6.31 -18.80
N THR A 66 11.08 7.26 -19.73
CA THR A 66 11.69 8.58 -19.51
C THR A 66 10.98 9.38 -18.43
N TYR A 67 9.64 9.34 -18.39
CA TYR A 67 8.82 10.19 -17.52
C TYR A 67 8.14 9.43 -16.38
N HIS A 68 7.95 8.12 -16.54
CA HIS A 68 7.26 7.29 -15.56
C HIS A 68 8.16 6.17 -15.07
N PHE A 69 8.28 6.07 -13.76
CA PHE A 69 8.97 4.98 -13.09
C PHE A 69 8.09 4.43 -11.97
N GLY A 70 8.02 3.12 -11.80
CA GLY A 70 7.27 2.54 -10.69
C GLY A 70 7.81 1.17 -10.36
N CYS A 71 7.81 0.81 -9.08
CA CYS A 71 8.21 -0.51 -8.61
C CYS A 71 7.38 -0.96 -7.41
N GLU A 72 7.42 -2.24 -7.10
CA GLU A 72 6.86 -2.81 -5.86
C GLU A 72 8.01 -3.08 -4.87
N ASP A 73 7.74 -2.87 -3.59
CA ASP A 73 8.74 -3.02 -2.53
C ASP A 73 8.22 -3.75 -1.29
N ASP A 74 9.09 -4.60 -0.73
CA ASP A 74 8.78 -5.37 0.47
C ASP A 74 9.13 -4.61 1.77
N TYR A 75 9.45 -3.30 1.73
CA TYR A 75 10.00 -2.61 2.92
C TYR A 75 9.01 -2.60 4.08
N LEU A 76 7.79 -2.11 3.83
CA LEU A 76 6.72 -2.14 4.84
C LEU A 76 6.35 -3.58 5.23
N ALA A 77 6.20 -4.49 4.26
CA ALA A 77 5.89 -5.89 4.52
C ALA A 77 6.91 -6.55 5.44
N THR A 78 8.21 -6.25 5.27
CA THR A 78 9.29 -6.74 6.14
C THR A 78 9.07 -6.30 7.58
N ILE A 79 8.79 -5.01 7.81
CA ILE A 79 8.54 -4.45 9.15
C ILE A 79 7.28 -5.04 9.80
N LEU A 80 6.21 -5.21 9.03
CA LEU A 80 4.96 -5.80 9.49
C LEU A 80 5.16 -7.27 9.88
N ASN A 81 5.88 -8.04 9.07
CA ASN A 81 6.14 -9.45 9.30
C ASN A 81 7.04 -9.69 10.51
N GLU A 82 8.07 -8.89 10.73
CA GLU A 82 8.94 -8.96 11.92
C GLU A 82 8.16 -8.76 13.23
N GLN A 83 7.04 -8.03 13.17
CA GLN A 83 6.15 -7.77 14.29
C GLN A 83 4.93 -8.69 14.34
N ASN A 84 4.87 -9.75 13.52
CA ASN A 84 3.75 -10.70 13.44
C ASN A 84 2.39 -10.01 13.14
N TYR A 85 2.41 -8.96 12.31
CA TYR A 85 1.23 -8.14 12.01
C TYR A 85 -0.01 -8.95 11.62
N ILE A 86 0.11 -9.87 10.64
CA ILE A 86 -1.02 -10.65 10.13
C ILE A 86 -1.75 -11.41 11.25
N SER A 87 -1.00 -12.03 12.17
CA SER A 87 -1.60 -12.75 13.30
C SER A 87 -2.34 -11.80 14.24
N GLN A 88 -1.74 -10.66 14.59
CA GLN A 88 -2.36 -9.70 15.50
C GLN A 88 -3.58 -9.02 14.88
N ALA A 89 -3.49 -8.65 13.60
CA ALA A 89 -4.60 -8.07 12.83
C ALA A 89 -5.76 -9.09 12.69
N SER A 90 -5.45 -10.37 12.48
CA SER A 90 -6.44 -11.45 12.44
C SER A 90 -7.17 -11.64 13.79
N ASP A 91 -6.46 -11.56 14.91
CA ASP A 91 -7.05 -11.64 16.25
C ASP A 91 -8.02 -10.47 16.50
N ILE A 92 -7.64 -9.26 16.06
CA ILE A 92 -8.51 -8.08 16.13
C ILE A 92 -9.73 -8.29 15.23
N ALA A 93 -9.56 -8.68 13.96
CA ALA A 93 -10.68 -8.91 13.05
C ALA A 93 -11.70 -9.88 13.63
N THR A 94 -11.22 -10.99 14.21
CA THR A 94 -12.04 -12.03 14.84
C THR A 94 -12.84 -11.49 16.03
N LYS A 95 -12.24 -10.64 16.87
CA LYS A 95 -12.91 -9.98 18.00
C LYS A 95 -14.12 -9.13 17.55
N TYR A 96 -14.08 -8.60 16.33
CA TYR A 96 -15.15 -7.80 15.75
C TYR A 96 -16.11 -8.61 14.85
N GLY A 97 -15.92 -9.93 14.70
CA GLY A 97 -16.77 -10.80 13.89
C GLY A 97 -16.40 -10.83 12.40
N TYR A 98 -15.19 -10.39 12.04
CA TYR A 98 -14.65 -10.41 10.69
C TYR A 98 -13.51 -11.43 10.57
N ALA A 99 -13.15 -11.75 9.33
CA ALA A 99 -11.99 -12.56 9.00
C ALA A 99 -10.98 -11.71 8.24
N LEU A 100 -9.69 -11.84 8.59
CA LEU A 100 -8.61 -11.31 7.78
C LEU A 100 -8.16 -12.42 6.82
N ALA A 101 -8.07 -12.09 5.54
CA ALA A 101 -7.48 -12.94 4.52
C ALA A 101 -6.23 -12.27 3.96
N TYR A 102 -5.12 -12.98 4.02
CA TYR A 102 -3.85 -12.57 3.43
C TYR A 102 -3.56 -13.46 2.23
N ASP A 103 -3.43 -12.82 1.06
CA ASP A 103 -2.96 -13.45 -0.16
C ASP A 103 -1.44 -13.25 -0.24
N GLU A 104 -0.68 -14.31 0.07
CA GLU A 104 0.78 -14.29 0.03
C GLU A 104 1.34 -14.10 -1.40
N GLU A 105 0.61 -14.54 -2.43
CA GLU A 105 1.09 -14.46 -3.82
C GLU A 105 0.95 -13.03 -4.38
N ASN A 106 -0.14 -12.36 -4.03
CA ASN A 106 -0.42 -10.99 -4.48
C ASN A 106 -0.11 -9.92 -3.43
N GLU A 107 0.32 -10.34 -2.23
CA GLU A 107 0.61 -9.50 -1.07
C GLU A 107 -0.55 -8.56 -0.67
N ILE A 108 -1.78 -9.05 -0.87
CA ILE A 108 -3.03 -8.35 -0.58
C ILE A 108 -3.54 -8.77 0.80
N VAL A 109 -3.84 -7.79 1.64
CA VAL A 109 -4.54 -7.99 2.91
C VAL A 109 -5.98 -7.51 2.76
N SER A 110 -6.94 -8.39 3.07
CA SER A 110 -8.36 -8.07 3.00
C SER A 110 -9.09 -8.41 4.30
N ILE A 111 -10.11 -7.62 4.62
CA ILE A 111 -11.03 -7.87 5.71
C ILE A 111 -12.37 -8.26 5.11
N GLN A 112 -12.83 -9.45 5.48
CA GLN A 112 -14.01 -10.10 4.93
C GLN A 112 -15.00 -10.39 6.06
N TYR A 113 -16.28 -10.57 5.73
CA TYR A 113 -17.26 -11.04 6.71
C TYR A 113 -17.00 -12.50 7.08
N ALA A 114 -17.20 -12.83 8.36
CA ALA A 114 -17.44 -14.21 8.74
C ALA A 114 -18.78 -14.69 8.16
N GLU A 115 -18.91 -16.00 7.89
CA GLU A 115 -20.10 -16.60 7.22
C GLU A 115 -21.44 -16.24 7.90
N ASP A 116 -21.42 -15.94 9.21
CA ASP A 116 -22.61 -15.64 10.02
C ASP A 116 -22.82 -14.13 10.30
N PHE A 117 -21.96 -13.24 9.77
CA PHE A 117 -22.04 -11.80 10.06
C PHE A 117 -22.89 -11.06 9.02
N GLN A 118 -23.87 -10.28 9.49
CA GLN A 118 -24.66 -9.40 8.64
C GLN A 118 -24.12 -7.97 8.75
N GLN A 119 -23.61 -7.43 7.64
CA GLN A 119 -23.25 -6.01 7.58
C GLN A 119 -24.47 -5.14 7.91
N THR A 120 -24.24 -4.10 8.70
CA THR A 120 -25.22 -3.02 8.92
C THR A 120 -24.71 -1.73 8.29
N ASP A 121 -25.60 -0.75 8.12
CA ASP A 121 -25.25 0.59 7.65
C ASP A 121 -24.47 1.41 8.71
N ASP A 122 -24.28 0.86 9.91
CA ASP A 122 -23.46 1.45 10.97
C ASP A 122 -22.04 0.90 10.92
N PHE A 123 -21.16 1.70 10.33
CA PHE A 123 -19.73 1.39 10.21
C PHE A 123 -18.90 1.72 11.45
N SER A 124 -19.48 2.11 12.58
CA SER A 124 -18.71 2.50 13.78
C SER A 124 -17.82 1.37 14.30
N TYR A 125 -18.32 0.13 14.35
CA TYR A 125 -17.53 -1.03 14.75
C TYR A 125 -16.48 -1.41 13.70
N TYR A 126 -16.80 -1.25 12.42
CA TYR A 126 -15.88 -1.55 11.33
C TYR A 126 -14.72 -0.56 11.32
N SER A 127 -15.00 0.75 11.40
CA SER A 127 -13.96 1.79 11.42
C SER A 127 -13.06 1.66 12.64
N LYS A 128 -13.61 1.32 13.80
CA LYS A 128 -12.82 1.05 15.01
C LYS A 128 -11.92 -0.17 14.86
N MET A 129 -12.42 -1.26 14.27
CA MET A 129 -11.60 -2.43 13.98
C MET A 129 -10.44 -2.09 13.06
N VAL A 130 -10.69 -1.36 11.96
CA VAL A 130 -9.65 -0.93 11.02
C VAL A 130 -8.63 -0.03 11.71
N TYR A 131 -9.09 0.92 12.54
CA TYR A 131 -8.21 1.77 13.33
C TYR A 131 -7.30 0.96 14.27
N GLU A 132 -7.86 -0.02 15.00
CA GLU A 132 -7.08 -0.95 15.83
C GLU A 132 -6.08 -1.76 15.00
N ILE A 133 -6.47 -2.25 13.80
CA ILE A 133 -5.59 -3.03 12.91
C ILE A 133 -4.45 -2.18 12.36
N LEU A 134 -4.70 -0.95 11.88
CA LEU A 134 -3.65 -0.06 11.35
C LEU A 134 -2.60 0.30 12.41
N ASN A 135 -3.02 0.34 13.69
CA ASN A 135 -2.20 0.79 14.81
C ASN A 135 -1.70 -0.35 15.72
N VAL A 136 -1.88 -1.61 15.32
CA VAL A 136 -1.50 -2.77 16.15
C VAL A 136 0.02 -2.97 16.26
N VAL A 137 0.78 -2.43 15.30
CA VAL A 137 2.24 -2.48 15.26
C VAL A 137 2.83 -1.11 14.88
N GLU A 138 4.11 -0.92 15.19
CA GLU A 138 4.84 0.26 14.77
C GLU A 138 5.15 0.18 13.28
N THR A 139 5.00 1.28 12.56
CA THR A 139 5.24 1.36 11.12
C THR A 139 5.97 2.66 10.82
N PRO A 140 6.78 2.74 9.75
CA PRO A 140 7.24 4.02 9.25
C PRO A 140 6.05 4.86 8.79
N THR A 141 6.28 6.17 8.63
CA THR A 141 5.39 7.02 7.84
C THR A 141 5.38 6.51 6.40
N VAL A 142 4.18 6.28 5.86
CA VAL A 142 3.96 5.82 4.48
C VAL A 142 3.11 6.87 3.77
N VAL A 143 3.59 7.31 2.61
CA VAL A 143 2.81 8.13 1.68
C VAL A 143 2.18 7.20 0.67
N ASP A 144 0.86 7.27 0.48
CA ASP A 144 0.19 6.43 -0.49
C ASP A 144 0.53 6.94 -1.90
N PRO A 145 1.12 6.11 -2.78
CA PRO A 145 1.66 6.61 -4.03
C PRO A 145 0.55 7.05 -4.98
N ASP A 146 0.73 8.23 -5.59
CA ASP A 146 -0.09 8.63 -6.73
C ASP A 146 0.30 7.79 -7.95
N THR A 147 -0.62 6.90 -8.34
CA THR A 147 -0.42 6.00 -9.48
C THR A 147 -1.02 6.55 -10.78
N GLU A 148 -1.56 7.77 -10.77
CA GLU A 148 -2.12 8.40 -11.96
C GLU A 148 -1.04 8.59 -13.04
N PHE A 149 -1.43 8.26 -14.28
CA PHE A 149 -0.58 8.34 -15.45
C PHE A 149 -1.01 9.51 -16.33
N SER A 150 -0.09 10.43 -16.62
CA SER A 150 -0.34 11.60 -17.45
C SER A 150 0.77 11.78 -18.48
N THR A 151 0.40 12.06 -19.73
CA THR A 151 1.40 12.16 -20.81
C THR A 151 2.22 13.45 -20.68
N GLY A 152 3.52 13.31 -20.45
CA GLY A 152 4.46 14.44 -20.40
C GLY A 152 4.68 14.98 -18.98
N GLU A 153 4.01 14.43 -17.98
CA GLU A 153 4.28 14.70 -16.57
C GLU A 153 5.18 13.59 -16.01
N VAL A 154 6.07 13.97 -15.10
CA VAL A 154 6.94 13.01 -14.43
C VAL A 154 6.20 12.43 -13.24
N ASN A 155 6.11 11.10 -13.19
CA ASN A 155 5.60 10.39 -12.02
C ASN A 155 6.57 9.26 -11.65
N TYR A 156 6.98 9.19 -10.39
CA TYR A 156 7.73 8.05 -9.87
C TYR A 156 7.26 7.68 -8.47
N TYR A 157 7.14 6.39 -8.21
CA TYR A 157 6.63 5.90 -6.94
C TYR A 157 7.08 4.47 -6.67
N SER A 158 7.13 4.11 -5.39
CA SER A 158 7.19 2.71 -4.96
C SER A 158 5.85 2.33 -4.34
N ARG A 159 5.36 1.14 -4.67
CA ARG A 159 4.12 0.59 -4.13
C ARG A 159 4.46 -0.40 -3.02
N PRO A 160 4.14 -0.08 -1.75
CA PRO A 160 4.40 -0.98 -0.64
C PRO A 160 3.57 -2.25 -0.74
N CYS A 161 4.24 -3.40 -0.70
CA CYS A 161 3.58 -4.67 -0.46
C CYS A 161 2.95 -4.64 0.94
N MET A 162 1.71 -5.15 1.07
CA MET A 162 0.88 -5.00 2.27
C MET A 162 0.56 -3.55 2.68
N GLY A 163 0.80 -2.55 1.81
CA GLY A 163 0.53 -1.12 2.11
C GLY A 163 -0.94 -0.74 2.18
N THR A 164 -1.86 -1.69 2.01
CA THR A 164 -3.29 -1.43 1.88
C THR A 164 -4.10 -2.58 2.47
N LEU A 165 -5.14 -2.21 3.23
CA LEU A 165 -6.21 -3.08 3.69
C LEU A 165 -7.44 -2.89 2.79
N LEU A 166 -7.86 -3.96 2.11
CA LEU A 166 -9.12 -3.98 1.38
C LEU A 166 -10.25 -4.43 2.31
N CYS A 167 -11.11 -3.49 2.70
CA CYS A 167 -12.20 -3.75 3.63
C CYS A 167 -13.49 -3.99 2.86
N ASP A 168 -13.94 -5.24 2.79
CA ASP A 168 -15.14 -5.58 2.02
C ASP A 168 -16.39 -4.93 2.61
N ILE A 169 -17.20 -4.33 1.72
CA ILE A 169 -18.54 -3.85 2.03
C ILE A 169 -19.57 -4.44 1.05
N THR A 170 -20.81 -4.63 1.50
CA THR A 170 -21.89 -5.18 0.67
C THR A 170 -23.18 -4.38 0.79
N TYR A 171 -23.92 -4.26 -0.30
CA TYR A 171 -25.30 -3.78 -0.31
C TYR A 171 -26.13 -4.71 -1.17
N HIS A 172 -27.15 -5.34 -0.58
CA HIS A 172 -27.91 -6.45 -1.20
C HIS A 172 -26.99 -7.54 -1.78
N THR A 173 -26.93 -7.66 -3.11
CA THR A 173 -26.10 -8.66 -3.80
C THR A 173 -24.79 -8.11 -4.34
N SER A 174 -24.58 -6.80 -4.26
CA SER A 174 -23.34 -6.18 -4.74
C SER A 174 -22.32 -6.08 -3.63
N LYS A 175 -21.06 -6.21 -4.04
CA LYS A 175 -19.89 -6.17 -3.17
C LYS A 175 -18.87 -5.21 -3.78
N THR A 176 -18.26 -4.39 -2.94
CA THR A 176 -17.08 -3.57 -3.25
C THR A 176 -16.15 -3.64 -2.04
N SER A 177 -15.00 -2.97 -2.10
CA SER A 177 -14.07 -2.89 -0.98
C SER A 177 -13.64 -1.44 -0.79
N VAL A 178 -13.65 -1.00 0.47
CA VAL A 178 -13.05 0.29 0.85
C VAL A 178 -11.55 0.09 0.96
N ARG A 179 -10.79 0.88 0.20
CA ARG A 179 -9.34 0.88 0.25
C ARG A 179 -8.86 1.76 1.40
N ILE A 180 -8.18 1.16 2.38
CA ILE A 180 -7.56 1.87 3.51
C ILE A 180 -6.05 1.65 3.42
N SER A 181 -5.27 2.73 3.29
CA SER A 181 -3.80 2.64 3.21
C SER A 181 -3.15 2.83 4.58
N PHE A 182 -1.86 2.50 4.70
CA PHE A 182 -1.10 2.83 5.91
C PHE A 182 -0.84 4.34 6.08
N GLU A 183 -1.03 5.16 5.04
CA GLU A 183 -1.08 6.62 5.15
C GLU A 183 -2.26 7.09 6.02
N ASP A 184 -3.35 6.30 6.08
CA ASP A 184 -4.54 6.61 6.89
C ASP A 184 -4.36 6.32 8.39
N LYS A 185 -3.18 5.86 8.83
CA LYS A 185 -2.92 5.43 10.22
C LYS A 185 -3.23 6.51 11.27
N ASP A 186 -2.99 7.77 10.92
CA ASP A 186 -3.21 8.93 11.79
C ASP A 186 -4.63 9.52 11.70
N LEU A 187 -5.51 8.96 10.86
CA LEU A 187 -6.91 9.37 10.81
C LEU A 187 -7.66 8.94 12.08
N SER A 188 -8.62 9.76 12.50
CA SER A 188 -9.53 9.38 13.58
C SER A 188 -10.49 8.25 13.15
N GLU A 189 -11.07 7.53 14.12
CA GLU A 189 -12.09 6.51 13.86
C GLU A 189 -13.26 7.08 13.04
N GLU A 190 -13.66 8.34 13.27
CA GLU A 190 -14.72 9.02 12.52
C GLU A 190 -14.33 9.33 11.07
N GLN A 191 -13.07 9.69 10.82
CA GLN A 191 -12.57 9.94 9.46
C GLN A 191 -12.51 8.63 8.67
N ILE A 192 -12.05 7.54 9.28
CA ILE A 192 -12.11 6.20 8.68
C ILE A 192 -13.57 5.81 8.43
N GLN A 193 -14.47 6.04 9.39
CA GLN A 193 -15.91 5.77 9.23
C GLN A 193 -16.53 6.53 8.05
N ALA A 194 -16.08 7.76 7.80
CA ALA A 194 -16.57 8.56 6.67
C ALA A 194 -16.25 7.89 5.32
N LYS A 195 -15.05 7.32 5.16
CA LYS A 195 -14.67 6.57 3.93
C LYS A 195 -15.62 5.40 3.66
N PHE A 196 -15.96 4.63 4.70
CA PHE A 196 -16.95 3.54 4.57
C PHE A 196 -18.34 4.04 4.17
N LYS A 197 -18.79 5.14 4.78
CA LYS A 197 -20.11 5.72 4.48
C LYS A 197 -20.20 6.25 3.04
N GLU A 198 -19.13 6.85 2.53
CA GLU A 198 -19.04 7.36 1.17
C GLU A 198 -19.14 6.22 0.15
N GLU A 199 -18.28 5.21 0.26
CA GLU A 199 -18.27 4.05 -0.64
C GLU A 199 -19.60 3.29 -0.57
N TYR A 200 -20.17 3.14 0.63
CA TYR A 200 -21.46 2.49 0.81
C TYR A 200 -22.62 3.27 0.18
N GLN A 201 -22.59 4.60 0.24
CA GLN A 201 -23.59 5.44 -0.42
C GLN A 201 -23.47 5.34 -1.95
N TRP A 202 -22.25 5.34 -2.49
CA TRP A 202 -22.02 5.08 -3.91
C TRP A 202 -22.54 3.69 -4.34
N LEU A 203 -22.31 2.66 -3.52
CA LEU A 203 -22.80 1.30 -3.77
C LEU A 203 -24.34 1.20 -3.77
N LYS A 204 -25.03 2.07 -3.01
CA LYS A 204 -26.50 2.19 -3.03
C LYS A 204 -26.98 2.81 -4.33
N GLU A 205 -26.40 3.93 -4.72
CA GLU A 205 -26.80 4.71 -5.89
C GLU A 205 -26.58 3.95 -7.20
N THR A 206 -25.60 3.07 -7.26
CA THR A 206 -25.33 2.22 -8.43
C THR A 206 -26.32 1.07 -8.61
N GLN A 207 -27.21 0.81 -7.65
CA GLN A 207 -28.24 -0.23 -7.70
C GLN A 207 -29.67 0.28 -7.92
N GLU A 208 -29.89 1.59 -7.90
CA GLU A 208 -31.17 2.25 -8.18
C GLU A 208 -31.37 2.53 -9.68
#